data_AF-A0A2N0NRJ1-F1
#
_entry.id   AF-A0A2N0NRJ1-F1
#
_cell.length_a   1.000
_cell.length_b   1.000
_cell.length_c   1.000
_cell.angle_alpha   90.00
_cell.angle_beta   90.00
_cell.angle_gamma   90.00
#
_symmetry.space_group_name_H-M   'P 1'
#
loop_
_entity.id
_entity.type
_entity.pdbx_description
1 polymer ?
#
loop_
_entity_poly.entity_id
_entity_poly.type
_entity_poly.pdbx_seq_one_letter_code
_entity_poly.pdbx_strand_id
1 'polypeptide(L)'
;MVFQFTLPEIINEKPEPLRELNSNIQLFGMSQVIHETIWKFNKVFEDLLAFRLNEKGELEYNKNFNFTAVDLEISKQINFGCKLPPPNVVILEPSGSPNDNNEILRATEMYKKDFLLNENDFLDICADEAIFRRLIKCRNKSENIRPILGQWHTSKDMMSALLILFSSYGIYDLTTALGVKFLDKFIAVVDYRSTRRVLELIWTAVGIAIHIYIQKKNIKIEEVLSGPENERICLRIWYLYYEWFSIWKIHLTGIRCGNYELQRFGLAAFAPLFPAAGKNNYTTSVTHFLSILEKYPQLEQKLHHCASINLAREGYYPAYDEALETHGVAYIKQNITGNSCNQENLELQIRATQEERERIDTLLNEFLDTHTYYRKDRNTNNRIDPLWKLSHDLLEAFKMDNAIDHDLFKKNSPPQLNQEGLMKINQAYEDGLGRIKKIYRQEVIKIEAINTKGRRKLSVMKTKVSDLSKNKKSRKKNAPTIPEGDNEGSSQLARVLQTIQFNEQDSQSVLKDKNINPKRKCIELPENQENVESQPPLKRQRVVTTEEEKEILKCLLQKKIMPSENEINEVLTKLPQSWNIQRIKRYWSNNRCKEN
;
A
#
# COMPACT_ATOMS: atom_id res chain seq x y z
N MET A 1 21.26 2.62 8.99
CA MET A 1 20.98 2.11 10.35
C MET A 1 21.06 0.59 10.32
N VAL A 2 21.57 0.00 11.37
CA VAL A 2 21.87 -1.44 11.50
C VAL A 2 21.17 -1.94 12.75
N PHE A 3 20.54 -3.11 12.63
CA PHE A 3 20.02 -3.84 13.77
C PHE A 3 20.93 -5.05 14.00
N GLN A 4 21.70 -5.01 15.08
CA GLN A 4 22.63 -6.07 15.41
C GLN A 4 22.00 -7.00 16.44
N PHE A 5 21.91 -8.28 16.08
CA PHE A 5 21.39 -9.33 16.94
C PHE A 5 22.51 -10.29 17.34
N THR A 6 22.42 -10.83 18.55
CA THR A 6 23.22 -12.00 18.95
C THR A 6 22.37 -13.24 18.71
N LEU A 7 22.83 -14.11 17.81
CA LEU A 7 22.13 -15.35 17.49
C LEU A 7 22.44 -16.43 18.54
N PRO A 8 21.50 -17.34 18.82
CA PRO A 8 21.69 -18.41 19.81
C PRO A 8 22.70 -19.46 19.34
N GLU A 9 22.90 -19.58 18.03
CA GLU A 9 23.78 -20.55 17.38
C GLU A 9 24.64 -19.84 16.32
N ILE A 10 25.81 -20.41 16.04
CA ILE A 10 26.69 -19.91 14.98
C ILE A 10 26.19 -20.47 13.64
N ILE A 11 25.64 -19.59 12.80
CA ILE A 11 25.05 -19.95 11.49
C ILE A 11 26.08 -19.83 10.34
N ASN A 12 27.30 -19.40 10.62
CA ASN A 12 28.30 -19.08 9.60
C ASN A 12 29.15 -20.31 9.20
N GLU A 13 28.55 -21.30 8.55
CA GLU A 13 29.35 -22.29 7.82
C GLU A 13 30.08 -21.59 6.66
N LYS A 14 31.40 -21.82 6.51
CA LYS A 14 32.20 -21.24 5.42
C LYS A 14 32.91 -22.36 4.65
N PRO A 15 32.74 -22.44 3.32
CA PRO A 15 31.85 -21.62 2.47
C PRO A 15 30.37 -21.96 2.67
N GLU A 16 29.47 -20.98 2.49
CA GLU A 16 28.02 -21.21 2.59
C GLU A 16 27.53 -22.17 1.48
N PRO A 17 26.78 -23.23 1.81
CA PRO A 17 26.20 -24.10 0.80
C PRO A 17 25.10 -23.35 0.03
N LEU A 18 25.28 -23.18 -1.28
CA LEU A 18 24.29 -22.53 -2.15
C LEU A 18 23.36 -23.57 -2.78
N ARG A 19 22.06 -23.26 -2.87
CA ARG A 19 21.11 -24.09 -3.63
C ARG A 19 21.01 -23.63 -5.08
N GLU A 20 21.04 -24.57 -6.00
CA GLU A 20 20.78 -24.29 -7.42
C GLU A 20 19.29 -24.04 -7.67
N LEU A 21 19.00 -22.95 -8.38
CA LEU A 21 17.64 -22.59 -8.77
C LEU A 21 17.28 -23.23 -10.10
N ASN A 22 16.13 -23.89 -10.16
CA ASN A 22 15.62 -24.51 -11.39
C ASN A 22 14.11 -24.23 -11.58
N SER A 23 13.55 -24.66 -12.70
CA SER A 23 12.14 -24.43 -13.06
C SER A 23 11.13 -25.19 -12.20
N ASN A 24 11.56 -26.22 -11.48
CA ASN A 24 10.69 -27.14 -10.74
C ASN A 24 10.47 -26.68 -9.29
N ILE A 25 11.25 -25.71 -8.81
CA ILE A 25 11.10 -25.17 -7.45
C ILE A 25 9.74 -24.48 -7.31
N GLN A 26 8.98 -24.91 -6.31
CA GLN A 26 7.69 -24.32 -5.98
C GLN A 26 7.87 -23.10 -5.07
N LEU A 27 8.19 -21.95 -5.67
CA LEU A 27 8.38 -20.68 -4.94
C LEU A 27 7.08 -19.93 -4.63
N PHE A 28 6.01 -20.18 -5.40
CA PHE A 28 4.78 -19.38 -5.37
C PHE A 28 3.57 -20.27 -5.24
N GLY A 29 2.53 -19.74 -4.61
CA GLY A 29 1.25 -20.41 -4.46
C GLY A 29 0.94 -20.79 -3.02
N MET A 30 -0.20 -21.44 -2.84
CA MET A 30 -0.64 -21.91 -1.54
C MET A 30 0.29 -23.01 -1.04
N SER A 31 0.60 -22.99 0.25
CA SER A 31 1.31 -24.07 0.94
C SER A 31 0.40 -24.70 2.01
N GLN A 32 0.79 -25.88 2.49
CA GLN A 32 0.09 -26.54 3.58
C GLN A 32 0.01 -25.65 4.83
N VAL A 33 1.08 -24.93 5.16
CA VAL A 33 1.12 -23.95 6.27
C VAL A 33 0.01 -22.90 6.14
N ILE A 34 -0.26 -22.43 4.91
CA ILE A 34 -1.32 -21.44 4.67
C ILE A 34 -2.70 -22.06 4.80
N HIS A 35 -2.92 -23.25 4.26
CA HIS A 35 -4.20 -23.96 4.42
C HIS A 35 -4.51 -24.24 5.90
N GLU A 36 -3.52 -24.74 6.66
CA GLU A 36 -3.67 -24.99 8.10
C GLU A 36 -3.94 -23.71 8.89
N THR A 37 -3.29 -22.60 8.52
CA THR A 37 -3.51 -21.32 9.21
C THR A 37 -4.88 -20.71 8.87
N ILE A 38 -5.35 -20.82 7.63
CA ILE A 38 -6.72 -20.42 7.26
C ILE A 38 -7.75 -21.29 7.99
N TRP A 39 -7.51 -22.60 8.11
CA TRP A 39 -8.37 -23.48 8.90
C TRP A 39 -8.46 -23.04 10.37
N LYS A 40 -7.34 -22.64 10.99
CA LYS A 40 -7.35 -22.04 12.34
C LYS A 40 -8.20 -20.77 12.39
N PHE A 41 -8.15 -19.91 11.36
CA PHE A 41 -8.99 -18.70 11.31
C PHE A 41 -10.48 -19.05 11.21
N ASN A 42 -10.84 -20.07 10.40
CA ASN A 42 -12.21 -20.55 10.31
C ASN A 42 -12.70 -21.07 11.68
N LYS A 43 -11.87 -21.85 12.38
CA LYS A 43 -12.17 -22.32 13.74
C LYS A 43 -12.42 -21.18 14.72
N VAL A 44 -11.64 -20.10 14.65
CA VAL A 44 -11.89 -18.89 15.45
C VAL A 44 -13.30 -18.32 15.20
N PHE A 45 -13.76 -18.26 13.94
CA PHE A 45 -15.13 -17.81 13.65
C PHE A 45 -16.19 -18.78 14.20
N GLU A 46 -16.01 -20.09 14.02
CA GLU A 46 -16.92 -21.11 14.55
C GLU A 46 -17.04 -21.02 16.08
N ASP A 47 -15.90 -20.92 16.77
CA ASP A 47 -15.83 -20.85 18.24
C ASP A 47 -16.46 -19.56 18.77
N LEU A 48 -16.19 -18.41 18.13
CA LEU A 48 -16.75 -17.12 18.53
C LEU A 48 -18.25 -17.02 18.25
N LEU A 49 -18.73 -17.59 17.14
CA LEU A 49 -20.15 -17.64 16.80
C LEU A 49 -20.92 -18.62 17.70
N ALA A 50 -20.27 -19.66 18.21
CA ALA A 50 -20.83 -20.59 19.20
C ALA A 50 -22.25 -21.06 18.83
N PHE A 51 -22.41 -21.62 17.63
CA PHE A 51 -23.69 -22.02 17.05
C PHE A 51 -24.47 -22.99 17.96
N ARG A 52 -25.77 -22.76 18.10
CA ARG A 52 -26.70 -23.61 18.87
C ARG A 52 -28.04 -23.68 18.15
N LEU A 53 -28.79 -24.75 18.38
CA LEU A 53 -30.19 -24.83 17.98
C LEU A 53 -31.06 -24.46 19.18
N ASN A 54 -32.02 -23.58 18.96
CA ASN A 54 -33.02 -23.29 19.98
C ASN A 54 -34.15 -24.32 20.00
N GLU A 55 -35.07 -24.19 20.94
CA GLU A 55 -36.21 -25.10 21.12
C GLU A 55 -37.11 -25.20 19.87
N LYS A 56 -37.07 -24.20 18.98
CA LYS A 56 -37.81 -24.17 17.71
C LYS A 56 -37.04 -24.75 16.53
N GLY A 57 -35.81 -25.25 16.76
CA GLY A 57 -34.92 -25.73 15.72
C GLY A 57 -34.28 -24.62 14.87
N GLU A 58 -34.35 -23.36 15.31
CA GLU A 58 -33.71 -22.24 14.62
C GLU A 58 -32.26 -22.09 15.09
N LEU A 59 -31.38 -21.70 14.16
CA LEU A 59 -29.96 -21.51 14.43
C LEU A 59 -29.73 -20.19 15.19
N GLU A 60 -29.27 -20.31 16.42
CA GLU A 60 -28.79 -19.22 17.27
C GLU A 60 -27.25 -19.17 17.28
N TYR A 61 -26.71 -17.96 17.44
CA TYR A 61 -25.27 -17.70 17.49
C TYR A 61 -24.97 -16.41 18.25
N ASN A 62 -23.79 -16.37 18.85
CA ASN A 62 -23.26 -15.23 19.56
C ASN A 62 -23.01 -14.06 18.60
N LYS A 63 -23.55 -12.89 18.95
CA LYS A 63 -23.36 -11.63 18.23
C LYS A 63 -22.51 -10.61 19.01
N ASN A 64 -22.07 -10.97 20.21
CA ASN A 64 -21.36 -10.07 21.11
C ASN A 64 -19.83 -10.16 20.93
N PHE A 65 -19.36 -9.98 19.70
CA PHE A 65 -17.94 -9.86 19.42
C PHE A 65 -17.68 -8.92 18.23
N ASN A 66 -16.47 -8.38 18.17
CA ASN A 66 -16.00 -7.55 17.06
C ASN A 66 -14.66 -8.09 16.53
N PHE A 67 -14.10 -7.43 15.51
CA PHE A 67 -12.83 -7.84 14.91
C PHE A 67 -11.65 -7.91 15.93
N THR A 68 -11.68 -7.16 17.05
CA THR A 68 -10.63 -7.23 18.10
C THR A 68 -10.64 -8.57 18.80
N ALA A 69 -11.83 -9.13 19.04
CA ALA A 69 -11.97 -10.46 19.65
C ALA A 69 -11.44 -11.54 18.70
N VAL A 70 -11.73 -11.40 17.40
CA VAL A 70 -11.19 -12.28 16.36
C VAL A 70 -9.65 -12.20 16.33
N ASP A 71 -9.07 -10.99 16.33
CA ASP A 71 -7.61 -10.81 16.35
C ASP A 71 -6.96 -11.41 17.61
N LEU A 72 -7.60 -11.24 18.76
CA LEU A 72 -7.12 -11.81 20.02
C LEU A 72 -7.09 -13.34 19.95
N GLU A 73 -8.16 -13.96 19.45
CA GLU A 73 -8.24 -15.41 19.38
C GLU A 73 -7.28 -15.99 18.32
N ILE A 74 -7.12 -15.32 17.18
CA ILE A 74 -6.08 -15.65 16.18
C ILE A 74 -4.68 -15.59 16.80
N SER A 75 -4.40 -14.57 17.61
CA SER A 75 -3.09 -14.39 18.24
C SER A 75 -2.75 -15.53 19.20
N LYS A 76 -3.74 -16.16 19.84
CA LYS A 76 -3.53 -17.33 20.72
C LYS A 76 -3.16 -18.59 19.93
N GLN A 77 -3.51 -18.67 18.65
CA GLN A 77 -3.28 -19.83 17.78
C GLN A 77 -1.92 -19.80 17.06
N ILE A 78 -1.14 -18.72 17.24
CA ILE A 78 0.09 -18.45 16.51
C ILE A 78 1.28 -18.29 17.46
N ASN A 79 2.35 -19.03 17.20
CA ASN A 79 3.57 -18.97 17.97
C ASN A 79 4.45 -17.76 17.57
N PHE A 80 5.08 -17.14 18.56
CA PHE A 80 6.13 -16.14 18.35
C PHE A 80 7.40 -16.79 17.77
N GLY A 81 7.92 -16.18 16.70
CA GLY A 81 9.15 -16.64 16.03
C GLY A 81 10.40 -15.92 16.52
N CYS A 82 10.34 -14.59 16.69
CA CYS A 82 11.47 -13.80 17.16
C CYS A 82 11.58 -13.88 18.68
N LYS A 83 12.52 -14.68 19.18
CA LYS A 83 12.81 -14.86 20.62
C LYS A 83 14.10 -14.18 21.06
N LEU A 84 14.71 -13.38 20.19
CA LEU A 84 15.95 -12.69 20.49
C LEU A 84 15.68 -11.46 21.38
N PRO A 85 16.66 -11.08 22.23
CA PRO A 85 16.61 -9.80 22.92
C PRO A 85 16.58 -8.65 21.90
N PRO A 86 16.16 -7.45 22.34
CA PRO A 86 16.19 -6.28 21.47
C PRO A 86 17.56 -6.04 20.82
N PRO A 87 17.61 -5.66 19.53
CA PRO A 87 18.88 -5.47 18.84
C PRO A 87 19.61 -4.22 19.33
N ASN A 88 20.93 -4.25 19.25
CA ASN A 88 21.71 -3.02 19.28
C ASN A 88 21.47 -2.25 17.98
N VAL A 89 21.20 -0.95 18.11
CA VAL A 89 20.94 -0.08 16.95
C VAL A 89 22.17 0.78 16.67
N VAL A 90 22.74 0.63 15.48
CA VAL A 90 23.91 1.41 15.03
C VAL A 90 23.53 2.30 13.86
N ILE A 91 23.94 3.57 13.90
CA ILE A 91 23.75 4.51 12.80
C ILE A 91 25.04 4.57 11.99
N LEU A 92 24.93 4.22 10.72
CA LEU A 92 26.04 4.31 9.76
C LEU A 92 26.03 5.67 9.09
N GLU A 93 27.20 6.08 8.59
CA GLU A 93 27.33 7.30 7.80
C GLU A 93 26.42 7.24 6.56
N PRO A 94 25.74 8.34 6.23
CA PRO A 94 24.93 8.39 5.03
C PRO A 94 25.82 8.43 3.78
N SER A 95 25.43 7.67 2.75
CA SER A 95 26.00 7.77 1.41
C SER A 95 25.24 8.81 0.56
N GLY A 96 25.63 8.96 -0.71
CA GLY A 96 24.95 9.82 -1.68
C GLY A 96 23.51 9.39 -2.00
N SER A 97 22.95 9.97 -3.05
CA SER A 97 21.52 9.90 -3.35
C SER A 97 21.00 8.46 -3.52
N PRO A 98 19.92 8.05 -2.80
CA PRO A 98 19.35 6.70 -2.93
C PRO A 98 18.68 6.45 -4.29
N ASN A 99 18.57 7.49 -5.12
CA ASN A 99 18.01 7.40 -6.46
C ASN A 99 19.00 6.89 -7.51
N ASP A 100 20.30 6.91 -7.24
CA ASP A 100 21.38 6.48 -8.14
C ASP A 100 21.89 5.08 -7.78
N ASN A 101 22.00 4.20 -8.77
CA ASN A 101 22.54 2.85 -8.57
C ASN A 101 24.02 2.87 -8.17
N ASN A 102 24.80 3.84 -8.65
CA ASN A 102 26.23 3.94 -8.32
C ASN A 102 26.43 4.36 -6.86
N GLU A 103 25.59 5.27 -6.36
CA GLU A 103 25.61 5.68 -4.95
C GLU A 103 25.13 4.55 -4.02
N ILE A 104 24.15 3.75 -4.45
CA ILE A 104 23.75 2.53 -3.73
C ILE A 104 24.92 1.53 -3.68
N LEU A 105 25.60 1.27 -4.80
CA LEU A 105 26.77 0.39 -4.81
C LEU A 105 27.89 0.92 -3.91
N ARG A 106 28.18 2.22 -3.98
CA ARG A 106 29.16 2.88 -3.11
C ARG A 106 28.80 2.70 -1.64
N ALA A 107 27.52 2.86 -1.27
CA ALA A 107 27.04 2.62 0.08
C ALA A 107 27.28 1.16 0.51
N THR A 108 27.02 0.19 -0.37
CA THR A 108 27.26 -1.23 -0.04
C THR A 108 28.73 -1.54 0.18
N GLU A 109 29.64 -0.94 -0.59
CA GLU A 109 31.08 -1.12 -0.41
C GLU A 109 31.60 -0.42 0.86
N MET A 110 31.03 0.73 1.20
CA MET A 110 31.31 1.41 2.46
C MET A 110 30.90 0.53 3.65
N TYR A 111 29.68 -0.02 3.63
CA TYR A 111 29.20 -0.87 4.71
C TYR A 111 30.01 -2.16 4.87
N LYS A 112 30.46 -2.78 3.77
CA LYS A 112 31.36 -3.94 3.87
C LYS A 112 32.64 -3.61 4.62
N LYS A 113 33.23 -2.43 4.37
CA LYS A 113 34.43 -1.95 5.07
C LYS A 113 34.13 -1.67 6.55
N ASP A 114 33.02 -0.99 6.84
CA ASP A 114 32.62 -0.67 8.21
C ASP A 114 32.40 -1.93 9.06
N PHE A 115 31.87 -2.99 8.45
CA PHE A 115 31.65 -4.28 9.09
C PHE A 115 32.86 -5.23 9.04
N LEU A 116 33.98 -4.80 8.45
CA LEU A 116 35.19 -5.62 8.30
C LEU A 116 34.90 -6.98 7.61
N LEU A 117 34.00 -6.98 6.62
CA LEU A 117 33.62 -8.18 5.88
C LEU A 117 34.76 -8.62 4.95
N ASN A 118 35.07 -9.91 4.94
CA ASN A 118 36.03 -10.48 3.99
C ASN A 118 35.43 -10.50 2.57
N GLU A 119 36.26 -10.70 1.55
CA GLU A 119 35.81 -10.70 0.15
C GLU A 119 34.64 -11.66 -0.11
N ASN A 120 34.61 -12.81 0.56
CA ASN A 120 33.58 -13.86 0.40
C ASN A 120 32.40 -13.73 1.38
N ASP A 121 32.40 -12.72 2.26
CA ASP A 121 31.34 -12.56 3.26
C ASP A 121 30.13 -11.83 2.66
N PHE A 122 28.93 -12.27 3.06
CA PHE A 122 27.69 -11.69 2.58
C PHE A 122 27.24 -10.49 3.42
N LEU A 123 26.81 -9.43 2.73
CA LEU A 123 26.14 -8.27 3.32
C LEU A 123 24.63 -8.37 3.14
N ASP A 124 23.91 -8.51 4.25
CA ASP A 124 22.45 -8.57 4.31
C ASP A 124 21.87 -7.15 4.41
N ILE A 125 21.03 -6.75 3.45
CA ILE A 125 20.49 -5.38 3.39
C ILE A 125 18.98 -5.41 3.23
N CYS A 126 18.25 -4.95 4.24
CA CYS A 126 16.80 -4.71 4.11
C CYS A 126 16.52 -3.32 3.55
N ALA A 127 15.62 -3.23 2.57
CA ALA A 127 15.21 -1.95 2.00
C ALA A 127 13.79 -2.00 1.42
N ASP A 128 13.18 -0.82 1.23
CA ASP A 128 11.92 -0.71 0.49
C ASP A 128 12.03 -1.26 -0.94
N GLU A 129 10.90 -1.42 -1.62
CA GLU A 129 10.83 -1.99 -2.97
C GLU A 129 11.73 -1.24 -3.99
N ALA A 130 11.81 0.09 -3.88
CA ALA A 130 12.50 0.92 -4.86
C ALA A 130 14.02 0.78 -4.72
N ILE A 131 14.54 0.71 -3.50
CA ILE A 131 15.95 0.46 -3.21
C ILE A 131 16.28 -1.01 -3.44
N PHE A 132 15.39 -1.94 -3.05
CA PHE A 132 15.55 -3.37 -3.29
C PHE A 132 15.82 -3.67 -4.77
N ARG A 133 15.04 -3.12 -5.70
CA ARG A 133 15.29 -3.30 -7.14
C ARG A 133 16.66 -2.79 -7.59
N ARG A 134 17.19 -1.74 -6.95
CA ARG A 134 18.52 -1.22 -7.26
C ARG A 134 19.61 -2.14 -6.71
N LEU A 135 19.41 -2.68 -5.50
CA LEU A 135 20.29 -3.68 -4.93
C LEU A 135 20.35 -4.93 -5.81
N ILE A 136 19.23 -5.41 -6.34
CA ILE A 136 19.20 -6.52 -7.32
C ILE A 136 20.07 -6.23 -8.54
N LYS A 137 20.08 -4.99 -9.06
CA LYS A 137 20.99 -4.60 -10.16
C LYS A 137 22.44 -4.56 -9.73
N CYS A 138 22.71 -4.08 -8.51
CA CYS A 138 24.06 -4.02 -7.96
C CYS A 138 24.67 -5.41 -7.77
N ARG A 139 23.86 -6.44 -7.57
CA ARG A 139 24.33 -7.84 -7.49
C ARG A 139 25.04 -8.34 -8.74
N ASN A 140 24.77 -7.76 -9.92
CA ASN A 140 25.52 -8.06 -11.13
C ASN A 140 26.97 -7.53 -11.09
N LYS A 141 27.27 -6.58 -10.20
CA LYS A 141 28.60 -6.01 -9.97
C LYS A 141 29.26 -6.56 -8.70
N SER A 142 28.47 -6.96 -7.71
CA SER A 142 28.95 -7.58 -6.47
C SER A 142 28.00 -8.67 -5.98
N GLU A 143 28.39 -9.93 -6.14
CA GLU A 143 27.52 -11.08 -5.88
C GLU A 143 27.22 -11.30 -4.38
N ASN A 144 28.05 -10.73 -3.49
CA ASN A 144 28.00 -10.95 -2.05
C ASN A 144 27.04 -10.01 -1.31
N ILE A 145 26.07 -9.45 -2.02
CA ILE A 145 24.96 -8.69 -1.43
C ILE A 145 23.72 -9.58 -1.43
N ARG A 146 23.05 -9.67 -0.28
CA ARG A 146 21.78 -10.37 -0.09
C ARG A 146 20.68 -9.37 0.30
N PRO A 147 19.91 -8.87 -0.68
CA PRO A 147 18.82 -7.95 -0.43
C PRO A 147 17.65 -8.66 0.26
N ILE A 148 17.10 -8.02 1.29
CA ILE A 148 15.87 -8.40 1.98
C ILE A 148 14.81 -7.37 1.58
N LEU A 149 13.67 -7.83 1.08
CA LEU A 149 12.58 -6.95 0.67
C LEU A 149 11.87 -6.39 1.92
N GLY A 150 11.61 -5.08 1.94
CA GLY A 150 10.85 -4.43 3.00
C GLY A 150 9.43 -4.98 3.09
N GLN A 151 9.12 -5.66 4.19
CA GLN A 151 7.86 -6.40 4.33
C GLN A 151 6.69 -5.47 4.66
N TRP A 152 6.91 -4.32 5.30
CA TRP A 152 5.82 -3.39 5.62
C TRP A 152 5.27 -2.69 4.38
N HIS A 153 6.14 -2.15 3.52
CA HIS A 153 5.71 -1.60 2.23
C HIS A 153 5.08 -2.67 1.34
N THR A 154 5.64 -3.88 1.34
CA THR A 154 5.06 -5.02 0.61
C THR A 154 3.65 -5.33 1.11
N SER A 155 3.44 -5.39 2.44
CA SER A 155 2.12 -5.58 3.05
C SER A 155 1.13 -4.45 2.72
N LYS A 156 1.59 -3.20 2.65
CA LYS A 156 0.78 -2.06 2.17
C LYS A 156 0.36 -2.23 0.71
N ASP A 157 1.24 -2.73 -0.14
CA ASP A 157 0.95 -2.98 -1.55
C ASP A 157 0.07 -4.24 -1.78
N MET A 158 0.10 -5.22 -0.88
CA MET A 158 -0.85 -6.34 -0.87
C MET A 158 -2.29 -5.83 -0.65
N MET A 159 -2.52 -4.95 0.33
CA MET A 159 -3.84 -4.32 0.51
C MET A 159 -4.28 -3.54 -0.73
N SER A 160 -3.34 -2.80 -1.35
CA SER A 160 -3.61 -2.10 -2.60
C SER A 160 -4.00 -3.06 -3.74
N ALA A 161 -3.40 -4.25 -3.79
CA ALA A 161 -3.76 -5.28 -4.76
C ALA A 161 -5.19 -5.80 -4.52
N LEU A 162 -5.56 -6.09 -3.26
CA LEU A 162 -6.93 -6.48 -2.90
C LEU A 162 -7.95 -5.41 -3.29
N LEU A 163 -7.66 -4.13 -3.01
CA LEU A 163 -8.53 -3.01 -3.40
C LEU A 163 -8.72 -2.95 -4.91
N ILE A 164 -7.66 -3.18 -5.71
CA ILE A 164 -7.76 -3.22 -7.18
C ILE A 164 -8.64 -4.39 -7.61
N LEU A 165 -8.37 -5.59 -7.09
CA LEU A 165 -9.06 -6.82 -7.49
C LEU A 165 -10.55 -6.80 -7.18
N PHE A 166 -10.95 -6.22 -6.04
CA PHE A 166 -12.35 -6.17 -5.61
C PHE A 166 -13.06 -4.83 -5.92
N SER A 167 -12.38 -3.89 -6.58
CA SER A 167 -12.93 -2.55 -6.86
C SER A 167 -14.22 -2.57 -7.69
N SER A 168 -14.38 -3.54 -8.59
CA SER A 168 -15.58 -3.71 -9.43
C SER A 168 -16.62 -4.68 -8.86
N TYR A 169 -16.39 -5.19 -7.65
CA TYR A 169 -17.19 -6.23 -6.99
C TYR A 169 -17.95 -5.74 -5.75
N GLY A 170 -17.80 -4.46 -5.40
CA GLY A 170 -18.57 -3.81 -4.34
C GLY A 170 -17.79 -3.55 -3.04
N ILE A 171 -16.46 -3.67 -3.04
CA ILE A 171 -15.66 -3.33 -1.84
C ILE A 171 -15.84 -1.89 -1.37
N TYR A 172 -16.11 -0.96 -2.29
CA TYR A 172 -16.40 0.43 -1.94
C TYR A 172 -17.80 0.61 -1.34
N ASP A 173 -18.75 -0.25 -1.70
CA ASP A 173 -20.07 -0.31 -1.06
C ASP A 173 -19.94 -0.76 0.39
N LEU A 174 -19.20 -1.84 0.64
CA LEU A 174 -18.94 -2.32 2.01
C LEU A 174 -18.20 -1.27 2.84
N THR A 175 -17.23 -0.60 2.23
CA THR A 175 -16.48 0.50 2.86
C THR A 175 -17.40 1.67 3.22
N THR A 176 -18.34 2.01 2.35
CA THR A 176 -19.34 3.06 2.60
C THR A 176 -20.33 2.63 3.69
N ALA A 177 -20.74 1.36 3.71
CA ALA A 177 -21.65 0.81 4.71
C ALA A 177 -21.02 0.82 6.12
N LEU A 178 -19.69 0.69 6.21
CA LEU A 178 -18.94 0.89 7.45
C LEU A 178 -18.80 2.37 7.84
N GLY A 179 -19.29 3.32 7.03
CA GLY A 179 -19.31 4.74 7.33
C GLY A 179 -18.16 5.55 6.74
N VAL A 180 -17.24 4.96 5.96
CA VAL A 180 -16.04 5.69 5.48
C VAL A 180 -16.42 6.85 4.54
N LYS A 181 -16.14 8.08 4.98
CA LYS A 181 -16.46 9.32 4.23
C LYS A 181 -15.52 9.62 3.06
N PHE A 182 -14.22 9.32 3.20
CA PHE A 182 -13.18 9.69 2.22
C PHE A 182 -12.66 8.47 1.44
N LEU A 183 -13.49 7.96 0.52
CA LEU A 183 -13.17 6.78 -0.30
C LEU A 183 -11.93 6.97 -1.18
N ASP A 184 -11.70 8.17 -1.69
CA ASP A 184 -10.53 8.53 -2.48
C ASP A 184 -9.22 8.32 -1.70
N LYS A 185 -9.17 8.77 -0.44
CA LYS A 185 -8.02 8.56 0.46
C LYS A 185 -7.83 7.09 0.83
N PHE A 186 -8.94 6.38 1.05
CA PHE A 186 -8.93 4.94 1.34
C PHE A 186 -8.32 4.13 0.19
N ILE A 187 -8.74 4.43 -1.05
CA ILE A 187 -8.27 3.74 -2.27
C ILE A 187 -6.82 4.06 -2.60
N ALA A 188 -6.40 5.30 -2.33
CA ALA A 188 -5.02 5.71 -2.47
C ALA A 188 -4.11 5.17 -1.35
N VAL A 189 -4.68 4.53 -0.32
CA VAL A 189 -3.97 4.02 0.86
C VAL A 189 -3.06 5.11 1.48
N VAL A 190 -3.62 6.32 1.58
CA VAL A 190 -2.91 7.49 2.13
C VAL A 190 -2.54 7.23 3.58
N ASP A 191 -3.50 6.75 4.36
CA ASP A 191 -3.29 6.29 5.73
C ASP A 191 -3.35 4.76 5.76
N TYR A 192 -2.18 4.14 5.91
CA TYR A 192 -2.05 2.69 6.01
C TYR A 192 -2.87 2.11 7.17
N ARG A 193 -2.84 2.74 8.35
CA ARG A 193 -3.47 2.23 9.57
C ARG A 193 -4.99 2.26 9.44
N SER A 194 -5.52 3.34 8.92
CA SER A 194 -6.96 3.52 8.66
C SER A 194 -7.45 2.57 7.56
N THR A 195 -6.74 2.45 6.44
CA THR A 195 -7.10 1.49 5.37
C THR A 195 -7.06 0.05 5.86
N ARG A 196 -5.99 -0.34 6.57
CA ARG A 196 -5.88 -1.67 7.20
C ARG A 196 -7.10 -1.98 8.06
N ARG A 197 -7.47 -1.04 8.93
CA ARG A 197 -8.57 -1.25 9.88
C ARG A 197 -9.92 -1.46 9.19
N VAL A 198 -10.20 -0.67 8.16
CA VAL A 198 -11.44 -0.81 7.37
C VAL A 198 -11.47 -2.18 6.69
N LEU A 199 -10.36 -2.62 6.08
CA LEU A 199 -10.32 -3.93 5.45
C LEU A 199 -10.44 -5.10 6.45
N GLU A 200 -9.85 -4.98 7.66
CA GLU A 200 -10.03 -5.97 8.74
C GLU A 200 -11.49 -6.07 9.18
N LEU A 201 -12.21 -4.95 9.23
CA LEU A 201 -13.65 -4.92 9.51
C LEU A 201 -14.45 -5.58 8.39
N ILE A 202 -14.16 -5.28 7.12
CA ILE A 202 -14.81 -5.93 5.98
C ILE A 202 -14.56 -7.44 6.01
N TRP A 203 -13.31 -7.87 6.20
CA TRP A 203 -12.97 -9.29 6.30
C TRP A 203 -13.70 -9.99 7.44
N THR A 204 -13.81 -9.33 8.59
CA THR A 204 -14.56 -9.87 9.73
C THR A 204 -16.05 -10.00 9.40
N ALA A 205 -16.66 -8.98 8.79
CA ALA A 205 -18.08 -9.03 8.42
C ALA A 205 -18.37 -10.12 7.38
N VAL A 206 -17.50 -10.23 6.36
CA VAL A 206 -17.57 -11.27 5.34
C VAL A 206 -17.39 -12.64 5.97
N GLY A 207 -16.41 -12.81 6.87
CA GLY A 207 -16.17 -14.06 7.60
C GLY A 207 -17.39 -14.48 8.43
N ILE A 208 -17.97 -13.56 9.19
CA ILE A 208 -19.21 -13.80 9.95
C ILE A 208 -20.34 -14.26 9.01
N ALA A 209 -20.59 -13.51 7.93
CA ALA A 209 -21.67 -13.80 7.00
C ALA A 209 -21.50 -15.17 6.31
N ILE A 210 -20.28 -15.52 5.88
CA ILE A 210 -19.95 -16.81 5.28
C ILE A 210 -20.21 -17.94 6.28
N HIS A 211 -19.67 -17.86 7.49
CA HIS A 211 -19.80 -18.93 8.48
C HIS A 211 -21.26 -19.14 8.91
N ILE A 212 -22.04 -18.07 9.05
CA ILE A 212 -23.49 -18.20 9.31
C ILE A 212 -24.20 -18.83 8.10
N TYR A 213 -23.87 -18.43 6.88
CA TYR A 213 -24.50 -18.96 5.68
C TYR A 213 -24.26 -20.47 5.54
N ILE A 214 -23.01 -20.91 5.64
CA ILE A 214 -22.65 -22.32 5.47
C ILE A 214 -23.27 -23.19 6.57
N GLN A 215 -23.33 -22.67 7.81
CA GLN A 215 -24.00 -23.36 8.92
C GLN A 215 -25.50 -23.50 8.67
N LYS A 216 -26.17 -22.43 8.20
CA LYS A 216 -27.62 -22.48 7.87
C LYS A 216 -27.95 -23.40 6.71
N LYS A 217 -27.03 -23.57 5.76
CA LYS A 217 -27.23 -24.41 4.58
C LYS A 217 -26.61 -25.80 4.72
N ASN A 218 -25.95 -26.09 5.83
CA ASN A 218 -25.21 -27.33 6.07
C ASN A 218 -24.20 -27.64 4.94
N ILE A 219 -23.47 -26.61 4.52
CA ILE A 219 -22.43 -26.69 3.48
C ILE A 219 -21.07 -26.67 4.16
N LYS A 220 -20.10 -27.44 3.67
CA LYS A 220 -18.72 -27.33 4.17
C LYS A 220 -18.03 -26.12 3.57
N ILE A 221 -17.12 -25.49 4.32
CA ILE A 221 -16.46 -24.26 3.83
C ILE A 221 -15.65 -24.51 2.55
N GLU A 222 -15.09 -25.71 2.39
CA GLU A 222 -14.35 -26.16 1.22
C GLU A 222 -15.23 -26.26 -0.04
N GLU A 223 -16.55 -26.41 0.14
CA GLU A 223 -17.54 -26.56 -0.93
C GLU A 223 -18.17 -25.22 -1.34
N VAL A 224 -17.76 -24.10 -0.74
CA VAL A 224 -18.34 -22.77 -1.04
C VAL A 224 -18.09 -22.35 -2.49
N LEU A 225 -16.89 -22.61 -3.01
CA LEU A 225 -16.54 -22.32 -4.40
C LEU A 225 -17.11 -23.35 -5.39
N SER A 226 -17.56 -24.50 -4.90
CA SER A 226 -18.12 -25.60 -5.67
C SER A 226 -19.62 -25.41 -5.90
N GLY A 227 -20.09 -25.80 -7.09
CA GLY A 227 -21.52 -25.79 -7.42
C GLY A 227 -21.79 -25.41 -8.87
N PRO A 228 -23.08 -25.43 -9.27
CA PRO A 228 -23.52 -25.07 -10.61
C PRO A 228 -23.08 -23.65 -11.01
N GLU A 229 -22.97 -23.43 -12.31
CA GLU A 229 -22.83 -22.08 -12.86
C GLU A 229 -24.07 -21.24 -12.49
N ASN A 230 -23.86 -19.94 -12.23
CA ASN A 230 -24.88 -18.97 -11.84
C ASN A 230 -25.45 -19.09 -10.43
N GLU A 231 -25.00 -20.02 -9.61
CA GLU A 231 -25.41 -20.10 -8.21
C GLU A 231 -24.43 -19.43 -7.26
N ARG A 232 -24.97 -18.84 -6.18
CA ARG A 232 -24.22 -18.31 -5.03
C ARG A 232 -23.10 -17.35 -5.46
N ILE A 233 -23.31 -16.60 -6.55
CA ILE A 233 -22.29 -15.75 -7.18
C ILE A 233 -21.69 -14.77 -6.15
N CYS A 234 -22.55 -14.06 -5.42
CA CYS A 234 -22.13 -13.09 -4.41
C CYS A 234 -21.30 -13.75 -3.28
N LEU A 235 -21.78 -14.88 -2.75
CA LEU A 235 -21.07 -15.65 -1.73
C LEU A 235 -19.69 -16.09 -2.23
N ARG A 236 -19.60 -16.63 -3.44
CA ARG A 236 -18.35 -17.15 -4.02
C ARG A 236 -17.32 -16.04 -4.23
N ILE A 237 -17.74 -14.88 -4.74
CA ILE A 237 -16.88 -13.70 -4.91
C ILE A 237 -16.35 -13.24 -3.54
N TRP A 238 -17.21 -13.11 -2.55
CA TRP A 238 -16.80 -12.65 -1.22
C TRP A 238 -16.03 -13.72 -0.43
N TYR A 239 -16.19 -15.00 -0.74
CA TYR A 239 -15.33 -16.07 -0.25
C TYR A 239 -13.89 -15.93 -0.76
N LEU A 240 -13.67 -15.60 -2.04
CA LEU A 240 -12.33 -15.32 -2.56
C LEU A 240 -11.70 -14.10 -1.86
N TYR A 241 -12.50 -13.06 -1.58
CA TYR A 241 -12.02 -11.92 -0.79
C TYR A 241 -11.58 -12.37 0.61
N TYR A 242 -12.43 -13.17 1.27
CA TYR A 242 -12.14 -13.71 2.58
C TYR A 242 -10.84 -14.51 2.59
N GLU A 243 -10.66 -15.43 1.64
CA GLU A 243 -9.47 -16.26 1.52
C GLU A 243 -8.21 -15.42 1.23
N TRP A 244 -8.24 -14.54 0.22
CA TRP A 244 -7.06 -13.75 -0.16
C TRP A 244 -6.68 -12.70 0.89
N PHE A 245 -7.67 -12.14 1.60
CA PHE A 245 -7.41 -11.28 2.74
C PHE A 245 -6.87 -12.09 3.93
N SER A 246 -7.34 -13.32 4.17
CA SER A 246 -6.76 -14.22 5.17
C SER A 246 -5.28 -14.46 4.90
N ILE A 247 -4.86 -14.66 3.64
CA ILE A 247 -3.43 -14.79 3.28
C ILE A 247 -2.65 -13.52 3.66
N TRP A 248 -3.17 -12.33 3.36
CA TRP A 248 -2.56 -11.06 3.78
C TRP A 248 -2.48 -10.94 5.31
N LYS A 249 -3.55 -11.32 6.01
CA LYS A 249 -3.63 -11.29 7.46
C LYS A 249 -2.63 -12.26 8.11
N ILE A 250 -2.42 -13.43 7.51
CA ILE A 250 -1.38 -14.40 7.90
C ILE A 250 0.00 -13.77 7.79
N HIS A 251 0.32 -13.19 6.63
CA HIS A 251 1.59 -12.50 6.40
C HIS A 251 1.83 -11.39 7.44
N LEU A 252 0.83 -10.54 7.67
CA LEU A 252 0.90 -9.47 8.66
C LEU A 252 1.07 -10.00 10.09
N THR A 253 0.36 -11.05 10.46
CA THR A 253 0.50 -11.67 11.79
C THR A 253 1.89 -12.28 11.95
N GLY A 254 2.43 -12.87 10.89
CA GLY A 254 3.82 -13.29 10.82
C GLY A 254 4.80 -12.15 11.13
N ILE A 255 4.58 -10.94 10.59
CA ILE A 255 5.39 -9.75 10.94
C ILE A 255 5.25 -9.44 12.43
N ARG A 256 4.03 -9.29 12.93
CA ARG A 256 3.78 -8.83 14.32
C ARG A 256 4.27 -9.79 15.39
N CYS A 257 4.29 -11.08 15.08
CA CYS A 257 4.82 -12.13 15.96
C CYS A 257 6.27 -12.53 15.62
N GLY A 258 6.89 -11.92 14.60
CA GLY A 258 8.24 -12.26 14.15
C GLY A 258 8.37 -13.71 13.68
N ASN A 259 7.26 -14.29 13.23
CA ASN A 259 7.19 -15.66 12.72
C ASN A 259 7.56 -15.66 11.23
N TYR A 260 8.76 -16.16 10.93
CA TYR A 260 9.31 -16.21 9.59
C TYR A 260 8.47 -17.04 8.62
N GLU A 261 8.01 -18.21 9.03
CA GLU A 261 7.25 -19.12 8.15
C GLU A 261 5.97 -18.46 7.67
N LEU A 262 5.22 -17.82 8.57
CA LEU A 262 4.00 -17.10 8.21
C LEU A 262 4.30 -15.90 7.29
N GLN A 263 5.42 -15.21 7.49
CA GLN A 263 5.86 -14.13 6.59
C GLN A 263 6.18 -14.67 5.19
N ARG A 264 7.04 -15.69 5.10
CA ARG A 264 7.51 -16.30 3.84
C ARG A 264 6.35 -16.92 3.07
N PHE A 265 5.61 -17.83 3.70
CA PHE A 265 4.53 -18.55 3.04
C PHE A 265 3.33 -17.65 2.76
N GLY A 266 3.03 -16.69 3.65
CA GLY A 266 1.97 -15.71 3.40
C GLY A 266 2.28 -14.82 2.20
N LEU A 267 3.54 -14.39 2.05
CA LEU A 267 3.98 -13.65 0.88
C LEU A 267 3.95 -14.52 -0.39
N ALA A 268 4.42 -15.76 -0.32
CA ALA A 268 4.45 -16.70 -1.45
C ALA A 268 3.04 -17.06 -1.96
N ALA A 269 2.08 -17.25 -1.05
CA ALA A 269 0.68 -17.51 -1.37
C ALA A 269 -0.01 -16.27 -1.94
N PHE A 270 0.32 -15.07 -1.46
CA PHE A 270 -0.24 -13.84 -2.02
C PHE A 270 0.41 -13.43 -3.35
N ALA A 271 1.64 -13.87 -3.62
CA ALA A 271 2.46 -13.39 -4.74
C ALA A 271 1.75 -13.39 -6.12
N PRO A 272 0.92 -14.41 -6.48
CA PRO A 272 0.13 -14.40 -7.71
C PRO A 272 -0.85 -13.22 -7.85
N LEU A 273 -1.31 -12.62 -6.76
CA LEU A 273 -2.25 -11.51 -6.79
C LEU A 273 -1.61 -10.18 -7.22
N PHE A 274 -0.29 -10.01 -7.06
CA PHE A 274 0.40 -8.80 -7.54
C PHE A 274 0.29 -8.63 -9.07
N PRO A 275 0.67 -9.61 -9.91
CA PRO A 275 0.49 -9.47 -11.35
C PRO A 275 -0.98 -9.41 -11.74
N ALA A 276 -1.88 -10.12 -11.03
CA ALA A 276 -3.33 -10.01 -11.22
C ALA A 276 -3.85 -8.57 -11.07
N ALA A 277 -3.34 -7.86 -10.07
CA ALA A 277 -3.61 -6.45 -9.83
C ALA A 277 -2.72 -5.48 -10.63
N GLY A 278 -1.88 -5.96 -11.55
CA GLY A 278 -1.00 -5.14 -12.38
C GLY A 278 0.20 -4.52 -11.63
N LYS A 279 0.53 -5.01 -10.43
CA LYS A 279 1.61 -4.54 -9.54
C LYS A 279 2.98 -5.12 -9.95
N ASN A 280 3.40 -4.87 -11.19
CA ASN A 280 4.60 -5.49 -11.79
C ASN A 280 5.90 -5.28 -10.99
N ASN A 281 6.09 -4.12 -10.36
CA ASN A 281 7.29 -3.84 -9.57
C ASN A 281 7.40 -4.82 -8.41
N TYR A 282 6.34 -4.93 -7.59
CA TYR A 282 6.27 -5.92 -6.51
C TYR A 282 6.28 -7.35 -7.01
N THR A 283 5.65 -7.66 -8.15
CA THR A 283 5.77 -9.01 -8.75
C THR A 283 7.23 -9.39 -8.98
N THR A 284 8.02 -8.47 -9.55
CA THR A 284 9.44 -8.70 -9.85
C THR A 284 10.26 -8.78 -8.56
N SER A 285 10.04 -7.85 -7.63
CA SER A 285 10.77 -7.79 -6.37
C SER A 285 10.50 -9.00 -5.47
N VAL A 286 9.24 -9.45 -5.34
CA VAL A 286 8.87 -10.67 -4.61
C VAL A 286 9.46 -11.91 -5.27
N THR A 287 9.45 -11.98 -6.60
CA THR A 287 10.10 -13.07 -7.35
C THR A 287 11.57 -13.20 -7.00
N HIS A 288 12.33 -12.10 -7.05
CA HIS A 288 13.74 -12.11 -6.68
C HIS A 288 13.94 -12.42 -5.20
N PHE A 289 13.13 -11.85 -4.32
CA PHE A 289 13.27 -12.05 -2.88
C PHE A 289 13.06 -13.52 -2.47
N LEU A 290 11.97 -14.16 -2.91
CA LEU A 290 11.73 -15.57 -2.62
C LEU A 290 12.81 -16.49 -3.22
N SER A 291 13.35 -16.11 -4.39
CA SER A 291 14.46 -16.84 -5.01
C SER A 291 15.79 -16.67 -4.25
N ILE A 292 16.02 -15.50 -3.64
CA ILE A 292 17.18 -15.26 -2.78
C ILE A 292 17.09 -16.12 -1.53
N LEU A 293 15.91 -16.18 -0.89
CA LEU A 293 15.70 -17.04 0.29
C LEU A 293 16.00 -18.51 -0.04
N GLU A 294 15.54 -18.98 -1.20
CA GLU A 294 15.80 -20.35 -1.62
C GLU A 294 17.28 -20.61 -1.94
N LYS A 295 17.97 -19.65 -2.56
CA LYS A 295 19.39 -19.78 -2.94
C LYS A 295 20.33 -19.78 -1.74
N TYR A 296 20.03 -19.01 -0.69
CA TYR A 296 20.91 -18.73 0.45
C TYR A 296 20.32 -19.27 1.77
N PRO A 297 20.57 -20.55 2.12
CA PRO A 297 19.97 -21.18 3.30
C PRO A 297 20.41 -20.53 4.62
N GLN A 298 21.62 -19.95 4.71
CA GLN A 298 22.02 -19.26 5.94
C GLN A 298 21.26 -17.95 6.13
N LEU A 299 20.93 -17.24 5.04
CA LEU A 299 20.05 -16.07 5.13
C LEU A 299 18.66 -16.49 5.63
N GLU A 300 18.11 -17.57 5.08
CA GLU A 300 16.85 -18.13 5.54
C GLU A 300 16.91 -18.49 7.04
N GLN A 301 17.97 -19.18 7.49
CA GLN A 301 18.13 -19.56 8.89
C GLN A 301 18.25 -18.34 9.81
N LYS A 302 18.98 -17.30 9.41
CA LYS A 302 19.02 -16.02 10.14
C LYS A 302 17.62 -15.43 10.30
N LEU A 303 16.82 -15.42 9.23
CA LEU A 303 15.46 -14.88 9.26
C LEU A 303 14.51 -15.70 10.13
N HIS A 304 14.73 -17.01 10.30
CA HIS A 304 13.98 -17.79 11.30
C HIS A 304 14.13 -17.24 12.72
N HIS A 305 15.29 -16.66 13.05
CA HIS A 305 15.53 -16.05 14.35
C HIS A 305 15.09 -14.57 14.41
N CYS A 306 15.29 -13.82 13.32
CA CYS A 306 15.07 -12.37 13.29
C CYS A 306 14.35 -11.87 12.04
N ALA A 307 13.18 -12.43 11.70
CA ALA A 307 12.36 -11.94 10.59
C ALA A 307 11.75 -10.54 10.84
N SER A 308 11.66 -10.10 12.09
CA SER A 308 11.10 -8.80 12.49
C SER A 308 11.82 -8.24 13.70
N ILE A 309 11.70 -6.93 13.91
CA ILE A 309 12.44 -6.23 14.95
C ILE A 309 11.66 -6.26 16.26
N ASN A 310 12.27 -6.80 17.31
CA ASN A 310 11.76 -6.67 18.67
C ASN A 310 12.44 -5.48 19.37
N LEU A 311 11.82 -4.29 19.44
CA LEU A 311 12.43 -3.13 20.12
C LEU A 311 12.03 -2.98 21.59
N ALA A 312 10.76 -3.20 21.93
CA ALA A 312 10.26 -2.84 23.26
C ALA A 312 9.05 -3.64 23.76
N ARG A 313 8.29 -4.31 22.87
CA ARG A 313 7.04 -4.97 23.26
C ARG A 313 6.89 -6.30 22.54
N GLU A 314 6.79 -7.37 23.34
CA GLU A 314 6.47 -8.70 22.86
C GLU A 314 5.12 -8.70 22.12
N GLY A 315 5.09 -9.35 20.96
CA GLY A 315 3.92 -9.44 20.08
C GLY A 315 3.51 -8.18 19.31
N TYR A 316 4.37 -7.16 19.28
CA TYR A 316 4.19 -5.98 18.43
C TYR A 316 5.46 -5.66 17.64
N TYR A 317 5.97 -6.64 16.90
CA TYR A 317 7.20 -6.48 16.14
C TYR A 317 6.94 -5.73 14.82
N PRO A 318 7.62 -4.60 14.55
CA PRO A 318 7.65 -4.01 13.22
C PRO A 318 8.53 -4.82 12.27
N ALA A 319 8.20 -4.75 10.97
CA ALA A 319 9.15 -5.15 9.93
C ALA A 319 10.39 -4.23 9.96
N TYR A 320 11.49 -4.66 9.35
CA TYR A 320 12.72 -3.87 9.27
C TYR A 320 12.50 -2.47 8.68
N ASP A 321 11.82 -2.37 7.54
CA ASP A 321 11.54 -1.09 6.87
C ASP A 321 10.57 -0.21 7.68
N GLU A 322 9.60 -0.80 8.37
CA GLU A 322 8.72 -0.09 9.31
C GLU A 322 9.49 0.46 10.51
N ALA A 323 10.41 -0.32 11.09
CA ALA A 323 11.24 0.09 12.21
C ALA A 323 12.20 1.23 11.80
N LEU A 324 12.77 1.15 10.59
CA LEU A 324 13.61 2.20 10.02
C LEU A 324 12.83 3.52 9.88
N GLU A 325 11.60 3.50 9.35
CA GLU A 325 10.80 4.72 9.20
C GLU A 325 10.28 5.25 10.54
N THR A 326 9.80 4.37 11.41
CA THR A 326 9.16 4.75 12.68
C THR A 326 10.19 5.25 13.68
N HIS A 327 11.31 4.53 13.82
CA HIS A 327 12.31 4.81 14.84
C HIS A 327 13.57 5.44 14.25
N GLY A 328 14.06 4.98 13.10
CA GLY A 328 15.29 5.48 12.49
C GLY A 328 15.17 6.91 11.95
N VAL A 329 14.19 7.19 11.09
CA VAL A 329 14.00 8.53 10.51
C VAL A 329 13.62 9.54 11.58
N ALA A 330 12.75 9.17 12.51
CA ALA A 330 12.39 10.01 13.64
C ALA A 330 13.60 10.35 14.53
N TYR A 331 14.40 9.34 14.90
CA TYR A 331 15.60 9.51 15.71
C TYR A 331 16.67 10.36 15.01
N ILE A 332 16.92 10.11 13.72
CA ILE A 332 17.87 10.90 12.92
C ILE A 332 17.39 12.36 12.83
N LYS A 333 16.10 12.59 12.57
CA LYS A 333 15.54 13.95 12.55
C LYS A 333 15.70 14.65 13.90
N GLN A 334 15.38 13.98 15.00
CA GLN A 334 15.49 14.55 16.35
C GLN A 334 16.94 14.92 16.70
N ASN A 335 17.91 14.06 16.37
CA ASN A 335 19.31 14.31 16.69
C ASN A 335 20.01 15.29 15.75
N ILE A 336 19.66 15.33 14.46
CA ILE A 336 20.27 16.27 13.50
C ILE A 336 19.67 17.68 13.62
N THR A 337 18.38 17.83 13.94
CA THR A 337 17.77 19.16 14.10
C THR A 337 18.08 19.83 15.44
N GLY A 338 18.88 19.21 16.32
CA GLY A 338 19.24 19.78 17.61
C GLY A 338 18.11 19.81 18.63
N ASN A 339 16.97 19.16 18.34
CA ASN A 339 15.91 18.90 19.30
C ASN A 339 16.34 17.74 20.22
N SER A 340 17.40 17.97 20.99
CA SER A 340 17.76 17.11 22.13
C SER A 340 16.52 16.97 23.02
N CYS A 341 16.20 15.74 23.40
CA CYS A 341 15.05 15.44 24.24
C CYS A 341 15.30 16.06 25.63
N ASN A 342 14.78 17.27 25.86
CA ASN A 342 14.67 17.87 27.18
C ASN A 342 13.26 17.58 27.73
N GLN A 343 13.06 17.74 29.04
CA GLN A 343 11.81 17.39 29.70
C GLN A 343 10.60 18.11 29.08
N GLU A 344 10.75 19.38 28.73
CA GLU A 344 9.70 20.19 28.13
C GLU A 344 9.30 19.70 26.73
N ASN A 345 10.27 19.33 25.88
CA ASN A 345 10.03 18.79 24.55
C ASN A 345 9.48 17.36 24.63
N LEU A 346 9.87 16.57 25.65
CA LEU A 346 9.27 15.27 25.93
C LEU A 346 7.80 15.41 26.36
N GLU A 347 7.50 16.34 27.26
CA GLU A 347 6.12 16.65 27.67
C GLU A 347 5.28 17.15 26.48
N LEU A 348 5.85 17.98 25.62
CA LEU A 348 5.22 18.43 24.37
C LEU A 348 5.02 17.28 23.37
N GLN A 349 5.96 16.36 23.22
CA GLN A 349 5.80 15.18 22.36
C GLN A 349 4.79 14.18 22.91
N ILE A 350 4.78 13.96 24.23
CA ILE A 350 3.77 13.15 24.91
C ILE A 350 2.40 13.78 24.70
N ARG A 351 2.29 15.10 24.90
CA ARG A 351 1.04 15.83 24.69
C ARG A 351 0.63 15.81 23.22
N ALA A 352 1.52 16.06 22.27
CA ALA A 352 1.25 15.98 20.85
C ALA A 352 0.87 14.56 20.40
N THR A 353 1.48 13.51 20.98
CA THR A 353 1.11 12.13 20.69
C THR A 353 -0.24 11.75 21.31
N GLN A 354 -0.54 12.26 22.50
CA GLN A 354 -1.85 12.11 23.14
C GLN A 354 -2.92 12.88 22.36
N GLU A 355 -2.65 14.12 21.97
CA GLU A 355 -3.51 14.97 21.14
C GLU A 355 -3.67 14.37 19.75
N GLU A 356 -2.64 13.80 19.13
CA GLU A 356 -2.75 13.15 17.82
C GLU A 356 -3.49 11.83 17.95
N ARG A 357 -3.33 11.09 19.06
CA ARG A 357 -4.17 9.93 19.36
C ARG A 357 -5.62 10.34 19.56
N GLU A 358 -5.88 11.40 20.31
CA GLU A 358 -7.22 11.96 20.52
C GLU A 358 -7.80 12.52 19.24
N ARG A 359 -6.97 13.14 18.39
CA ARG A 359 -7.34 13.64 17.08
C ARG A 359 -7.63 12.52 16.12
N ILE A 360 -6.84 11.44 16.09
CA ILE A 360 -7.11 10.22 15.32
C ILE A 360 -8.37 9.54 15.85
N ASP A 361 -8.54 9.42 17.16
CA ASP A 361 -9.76 8.86 17.76
C ASP A 361 -10.97 9.74 17.40
N THR A 362 -10.84 11.07 17.42
CA THR A 362 -11.86 12.04 17.01
C THR A 362 -12.12 11.97 15.50
N LEU A 363 -11.08 11.87 14.67
CA LEU A 363 -11.19 11.74 13.21
C LEU A 363 -11.86 10.43 12.86
N LEU A 364 -11.57 9.35 13.58
CA LEU A 364 -12.21 8.05 13.43
C LEU A 364 -13.68 8.11 13.88
N ASN A 365 -13.99 8.85 14.94
CA ASN A 365 -15.36 9.06 15.41
C ASN A 365 -16.16 9.97 14.44
N GLU A 366 -15.53 11.00 13.88
CA GLU A 366 -16.09 11.89 12.86
C GLU A 366 -16.22 11.20 11.50
N PHE A 367 -15.28 10.33 11.13
CA PHE A 367 -15.32 9.54 9.91
C PHE A 367 -16.48 8.55 9.93
N LEU A 368 -16.88 8.03 11.10
CA LEU A 368 -17.82 6.90 11.20
C LEU A 368 -19.17 7.28 11.83
N ASP A 369 -19.40 8.56 12.13
CA ASP A 369 -20.63 9.13 12.71
C ASP A 369 -21.23 8.34 13.88
N THR A 370 -20.69 8.58 15.08
CA THR A 370 -21.49 8.42 16.30
C THR A 370 -21.57 9.76 17.01
N HIS A 371 -22.57 10.56 16.66
CA HIS A 371 -22.99 11.66 17.51
C HIS A 371 -23.55 11.10 18.81
N THR A 372 -22.78 11.20 19.89
CA THR A 372 -23.25 11.71 21.19
C THR A 372 -22.05 12.03 22.06
N TYR A 373 -21.88 13.33 22.31
CA TYR A 373 -20.90 13.92 23.19
C TYR A 373 -21.30 13.59 24.64
N TYR A 374 -20.77 12.53 25.25
CA TYR A 374 -20.61 12.47 26.71
C TYR A 374 -19.42 11.58 27.08
N ARG A 375 -18.43 12.23 27.67
CA ARG A 375 -17.23 11.65 28.28
C ARG A 375 -17.65 10.87 29.54
N LYS A 376 -18.02 9.60 29.39
CA LYS A 376 -18.02 8.59 30.46
C LYS A 376 -18.00 7.20 29.82
N ASP A 377 -17.00 6.41 30.22
CA ASP A 377 -16.70 5.04 29.81
C ASP A 377 -16.56 4.82 28.30
N ARG A 378 -15.31 4.66 27.84
CA ARG A 378 -14.96 4.36 26.44
C ARG A 378 -15.57 3.02 26.02
N ASN A 379 -16.81 3.07 25.54
CA ASN A 379 -17.55 1.93 25.06
C ASN A 379 -16.96 1.45 23.73
N THR A 380 -16.30 0.30 23.76
CA THR A 380 -16.05 -0.60 22.62
C THR A 380 -17.33 -1.01 21.86
N ASN A 381 -18.51 -0.58 22.32
CA ASN A 381 -19.83 -0.81 21.75
C ASN A 381 -20.09 -0.05 20.42
N ASN A 382 -19.42 1.06 20.12
CA ASN A 382 -19.75 1.85 18.90
C ASN A 382 -19.37 1.18 17.56
N ARG A 383 -18.65 0.03 17.57
CA ARG A 383 -18.19 -0.66 16.34
C ARG A 383 -18.79 -2.04 16.12
N ILE A 384 -19.55 -2.55 17.08
CA ILE A 384 -20.26 -3.83 16.96
C ILE A 384 -21.42 -3.65 15.98
N ASP A 385 -22.20 -2.58 16.13
CA ASP A 385 -23.41 -2.39 15.34
C ASP A 385 -23.15 -2.23 13.82
N PRO A 386 -22.20 -1.38 13.35
CA PRO A 386 -21.92 -1.28 11.91
C PRO A 386 -21.34 -2.57 11.32
N LEU A 387 -20.52 -3.29 12.09
CA LEU A 387 -19.93 -4.58 11.68
C LEU A 387 -21.02 -5.64 11.49
N TRP A 388 -21.90 -5.80 12.48
CA TRP A 388 -22.98 -6.79 12.45
C TRP A 388 -24.07 -6.43 11.46
N LYS A 389 -24.36 -5.14 11.29
CA LYS A 389 -25.22 -4.66 10.21
C LYS A 389 -24.65 -5.05 8.85
N LEU A 390 -23.38 -4.76 8.57
CA LEU A 390 -22.74 -5.19 7.33
C LEU A 390 -22.78 -6.71 7.13
N SER A 391 -22.53 -7.47 8.21
CA SER A 391 -22.58 -8.94 8.19
C SER A 391 -23.98 -9.45 7.85
N HIS A 392 -25.02 -8.81 8.37
CA HIS A 392 -26.41 -9.11 8.06
C HIS A 392 -26.75 -8.80 6.60
N ASP A 393 -26.43 -7.59 6.15
CA ASP A 393 -26.67 -7.14 4.77
C ASP A 393 -25.98 -8.07 3.76
N LEU A 394 -24.76 -8.53 4.06
CA LEU A 394 -24.06 -9.53 3.26
C LEU A 394 -24.76 -10.89 3.28
N LEU A 395 -25.18 -11.36 4.46
CA LEU A 395 -25.89 -12.63 4.60
C LEU A 395 -27.23 -12.64 3.84
N GLU A 396 -27.92 -11.51 3.77
CA GLU A 396 -29.12 -11.35 2.94
C GLU A 396 -28.76 -11.36 1.46
N ALA A 397 -27.77 -10.57 1.04
CA ALA A 397 -27.30 -10.55 -0.34
C ALA A 397 -26.81 -11.93 -0.84
N PHE A 398 -26.25 -12.78 0.03
CA PHE A 398 -25.83 -14.15 -0.31
C PHE A 398 -27.01 -15.09 -0.61
N LYS A 399 -28.21 -14.79 -0.12
CA LYS A 399 -29.42 -15.59 -0.35
C LYS A 399 -30.22 -15.14 -1.58
N MET A 400 -29.93 -13.95 -2.11
CA MET A 400 -30.61 -13.40 -3.28
C MET A 400 -30.06 -14.02 -4.56
N ASP A 401 -30.94 -14.25 -5.53
CA ASP A 401 -30.54 -14.67 -6.88
C ASP A 401 -29.70 -13.59 -7.57
N ASN A 402 -30.09 -12.32 -7.39
CA ASN A 402 -29.34 -11.16 -7.86
C ASN A 402 -28.98 -10.23 -6.69
N ALA A 403 -27.75 -10.36 -6.20
CA ALA A 403 -27.25 -9.55 -5.10
C ALA A 403 -27.19 -8.04 -5.43
N ILE A 404 -27.16 -7.64 -6.70
CA ILE A 404 -27.14 -6.22 -7.09
C ILE A 404 -28.43 -5.51 -6.65
N ASP A 405 -29.54 -6.23 -6.49
CA ASP A 405 -30.81 -5.65 -6.08
C ASP A 405 -30.88 -5.36 -4.57
N HIS A 406 -29.94 -5.90 -3.79
CA HIS A 406 -29.80 -5.60 -2.36
C HIS A 406 -29.37 -4.15 -2.15
N ASP A 407 -29.93 -3.47 -1.14
CA ASP A 407 -29.64 -2.05 -0.87
C ASP A 407 -28.15 -1.74 -0.65
N LEU A 408 -27.39 -2.73 -0.18
CA LEU A 408 -25.93 -2.69 -0.06
C LEU A 408 -25.25 -2.37 -1.40
N PHE A 409 -25.67 -2.99 -2.51
CA PHE A 409 -25.01 -2.88 -3.81
C PHE A 409 -25.81 -2.04 -4.83
N LYS A 410 -27.12 -1.93 -4.64
CA LYS A 410 -28.07 -1.29 -5.58
C LYS A 410 -27.71 0.13 -5.98
N LYS A 411 -27.08 0.89 -5.08
CA LYS A 411 -26.72 2.29 -5.32
C LYS A 411 -25.61 2.44 -6.36
N ASN A 412 -24.58 1.61 -6.28
CA ASN A 412 -23.41 1.72 -7.16
C ASN A 412 -23.39 0.66 -8.26
N SER A 413 -24.16 -0.42 -8.10
CA SER A 413 -24.34 -1.53 -9.05
C SER A 413 -22.99 -2.07 -9.57
N PRO A 414 -22.23 -2.79 -8.73
CA PRO A 414 -20.87 -3.22 -9.08
C PRO A 414 -20.86 -4.05 -10.36
N PRO A 415 -20.10 -3.64 -11.39
CA PRO A 415 -20.23 -4.19 -12.75
C PRO A 415 -19.70 -5.62 -12.90
N GLN A 416 -18.99 -6.14 -11.90
CA GLN A 416 -18.45 -7.52 -11.91
C GLN A 416 -19.07 -8.39 -10.82
N LEU A 417 -20.11 -7.94 -10.10
CA LEU A 417 -20.88 -8.77 -9.18
C LEU A 417 -21.89 -9.65 -9.95
N ASN A 418 -21.40 -10.48 -10.87
CA ASN A 418 -22.16 -11.35 -11.76
C ASN A 418 -21.32 -12.57 -12.17
N GLN A 419 -21.89 -13.50 -12.95
CA GLN A 419 -21.22 -14.75 -13.34
C GLN A 419 -19.92 -14.51 -14.13
N GLU A 420 -19.91 -13.56 -15.07
CA GLU A 420 -18.72 -13.24 -15.85
C GLU A 420 -17.60 -12.70 -14.93
N GLY A 421 -17.97 -11.84 -13.99
CA GLY A 421 -17.05 -11.32 -12.99
C GLY A 421 -16.51 -12.41 -12.07
N LEU A 422 -17.35 -13.38 -11.66
CA LEU A 422 -16.94 -14.55 -10.88
C LEU A 422 -15.91 -15.41 -11.64
N MET A 423 -16.14 -15.68 -12.92
CA MET A 423 -15.18 -16.42 -13.76
C MET A 423 -13.83 -15.71 -13.82
N LYS A 424 -13.83 -14.39 -14.04
CA LYS A 424 -12.61 -13.59 -14.12
C LYS A 424 -11.83 -13.55 -12.81
N ILE A 425 -12.50 -13.38 -11.67
CA ILE A 425 -11.82 -13.31 -10.39
C ILE A 425 -11.31 -14.69 -9.93
N ASN A 426 -12.06 -15.77 -10.19
CA ASN A 426 -11.56 -17.13 -9.96
C ASN A 426 -10.27 -17.39 -10.77
N GLN A 427 -10.26 -16.99 -12.03
CA GLN A 427 -9.10 -17.19 -12.92
C GLN A 427 -7.93 -16.24 -12.59
N ALA A 428 -8.17 -15.14 -11.88
CA ALA A 428 -7.15 -14.12 -11.63
C ALA A 428 -5.93 -14.65 -10.87
N TYR A 429 -6.13 -15.60 -9.95
CA TYR A 429 -5.03 -16.22 -9.20
C TYR A 429 -4.13 -17.06 -10.10
N GLU A 430 -4.71 -17.96 -10.90
CA GLU A 430 -3.96 -18.82 -11.83
C GLU A 430 -3.27 -18.02 -12.94
N ASP A 431 -3.93 -17.01 -13.50
CA ASP A 431 -3.32 -16.08 -14.45
C ASP A 431 -2.15 -15.30 -13.83
N GLY A 432 -2.29 -14.96 -12.55
CA GLY A 432 -1.24 -14.34 -11.76
C GLY A 432 -0.05 -15.28 -11.54
N LEU A 433 -0.33 -16.53 -11.18
CA LEU A 433 0.64 -17.58 -10.93
C LEU A 433 1.45 -17.91 -12.18
N GLY A 434 0.79 -18.03 -13.34
CA GLY A 434 1.44 -18.21 -14.63
C GLY A 434 2.39 -17.06 -14.98
N ARG A 435 1.98 -15.81 -14.71
CA ARG A 435 2.81 -14.62 -14.98
C ARG A 435 4.01 -14.49 -14.06
N ILE A 436 3.86 -14.73 -12.76
CA ILE A 436 4.99 -14.63 -11.83
C ILE A 436 6.02 -15.76 -12.10
N LYS A 437 5.56 -16.98 -12.40
CA LYS A 437 6.43 -18.09 -12.85
C LYS A 437 7.19 -17.74 -14.13
N LYS A 438 6.56 -17.01 -15.07
CA LYS A 438 7.24 -16.52 -16.28
C LYS A 438 8.32 -15.48 -15.95
N ILE A 439 8.07 -14.54 -15.03
CA ILE A 439 9.08 -13.58 -14.57
C ILE A 439 10.26 -14.30 -13.91
N TYR A 440 10.00 -15.32 -13.09
CA TYR A 440 11.05 -16.16 -12.50
C TYR A 440 11.95 -16.81 -13.57
N ARG A 441 11.35 -17.46 -14.59
CA ARG A 441 12.08 -18.07 -15.70
C ARG A 441 12.93 -17.06 -16.51
N GLN A 442 12.43 -15.84 -16.67
CA GLN A 442 13.08 -14.80 -17.46
C GLN A 442 14.20 -14.05 -16.71
N GLU A 443 13.96 -13.68 -15.45
CA GLU A 443 14.83 -12.74 -14.74
C GLU A 443 15.70 -13.38 -13.66
N VAL A 444 15.26 -14.50 -13.08
CA VAL A 444 16.01 -15.19 -12.03
C VAL A 444 16.90 -16.27 -12.61
N ILE A 445 16.31 -17.29 -13.26
CA ILE A 445 17.05 -18.42 -13.82
C ILE A 445 17.46 -18.21 -15.28
N LYS A 446 16.95 -17.14 -15.93
CA LYS A 446 17.38 -16.66 -17.26
C LYS A 446 17.32 -17.72 -18.38
N ILE A 447 16.37 -18.65 -18.31
CA ILE A 447 16.16 -19.69 -19.34
C ILE A 447 15.24 -19.22 -20.49
N GLU A 448 14.55 -18.10 -20.30
CA GLU A 448 13.68 -17.48 -21.31
C GLU A 448 14.09 -16.02 -21.56
N ALA A 449 13.89 -15.54 -22.80
CA ALA A 449 14.07 -14.13 -23.11
C ALA A 449 13.06 -13.23 -22.37
N ILE A 450 13.53 -12.08 -21.88
CA ILE A 450 12.70 -11.12 -21.15
C ILE A 450 11.59 -10.58 -22.06
N ASN A 451 10.33 -10.76 -21.65
CA ASN A 451 9.16 -10.21 -22.33
C ASN A 451 8.32 -9.38 -21.36
N THR A 452 8.24 -8.08 -21.63
CA THR A 452 7.53 -7.11 -20.78
C THR A 452 6.06 -6.90 -21.18
N LYS A 453 5.64 -7.38 -22.36
CA LYS A 453 4.27 -7.19 -22.87
C LYS A 453 3.26 -7.87 -21.96
N GLY A 454 2.25 -7.11 -21.53
CA GLY A 454 1.15 -7.64 -20.71
C GLY A 454 1.46 -7.81 -19.22
N ARG A 455 2.68 -7.51 -18.73
CA ARG A 455 3.01 -7.65 -17.30
C ARG A 455 2.21 -6.73 -16.37
N ARG A 456 1.70 -5.62 -16.88
CA ARG A 456 0.81 -4.68 -16.15
C ARG A 456 -0.68 -4.89 -16.47
N LYS A 457 -1.03 -5.93 -17.23
CA LYS A 457 -2.43 -6.22 -17.56
C LYS A 457 -3.18 -6.60 -16.29
N LEU A 458 -4.33 -5.99 -16.05
CA LEU A 458 -5.23 -6.38 -14.97
C LEU A 458 -6.01 -7.64 -15.35
N SER A 459 -6.15 -8.57 -14.41
CA SER A 459 -6.99 -9.76 -14.61
C SER A 459 -8.48 -9.45 -14.50
N VAL A 460 -8.83 -8.41 -13.75
CA VAL A 460 -10.21 -7.97 -13.51
C VAL A 460 -10.38 -6.50 -13.85
N MET A 461 -11.64 -6.08 -14.06
CA MET A 461 -11.96 -4.67 -14.23
C MET A 461 -11.58 -3.88 -12.97
N LYS A 462 -11.06 -2.67 -13.15
CA LYS A 462 -10.80 -1.73 -12.05
C LYS A 462 -11.76 -0.55 -12.12
N THR A 463 -12.56 -0.36 -11.08
CA THR A 463 -13.47 0.80 -10.95
C THR A 463 -12.77 1.94 -10.20
N LYS A 464 -12.94 3.19 -10.66
CA LYS A 464 -12.44 4.39 -9.96
C LYS A 464 -13.56 5.01 -9.10
N VAL A 465 -13.18 5.78 -8.09
CA VAL A 465 -14.14 6.57 -7.26
C VAL A 465 -14.99 7.50 -8.11
N SER A 466 -14.40 8.09 -9.15
CA SER A 466 -15.11 8.95 -10.10
C SER A 466 -16.25 8.25 -10.81
N ASP A 467 -16.23 6.92 -10.88
CA ASP A 467 -17.26 6.15 -11.55
C ASP A 467 -18.46 5.90 -10.61
N LEU A 468 -18.24 5.89 -9.29
CA LEU A 468 -19.29 5.81 -8.26
C LEU A 468 -20.18 7.06 -8.24
N SER A 469 -19.61 8.25 -8.50
CA SER A 469 -20.35 9.52 -8.44
C SER A 469 -21.17 9.82 -9.70
N LYS A 470 -20.85 9.20 -10.84
CA LYS A 470 -21.61 9.38 -12.11
C LYS A 470 -23.02 8.80 -12.03
N ASN A 471 -23.22 7.75 -11.24
CA ASN A 471 -24.55 7.17 -10.99
C ASN A 471 -25.47 8.10 -10.18
N LYS A 472 -24.96 9.19 -9.58
CA LYS A 472 -25.79 10.24 -8.96
C LYS A 472 -26.40 11.21 -10.00
N LYS A 473 -25.79 11.39 -11.18
CA LYS A 473 -26.23 12.41 -12.16
C LYS A 473 -27.28 11.89 -13.16
N SER A 474 -27.38 10.58 -13.39
CA SER A 474 -28.31 10.01 -14.37
C SER A 474 -29.78 10.01 -13.93
N ARG A 475 -30.08 10.15 -12.63
CA ARG A 475 -31.46 10.11 -12.10
C ARG A 475 -32.18 11.47 -11.98
N LYS A 476 -31.54 12.60 -12.35
CA LYS A 476 -32.16 13.94 -12.25
C LYS A 476 -32.99 14.37 -13.47
N LYS A 477 -33.16 13.52 -14.50
CA LYS A 477 -33.87 13.93 -15.74
C LYS A 477 -35.39 13.76 -15.73
N ASN A 478 -36.00 13.14 -14.71
CA ASN A 478 -37.45 12.96 -14.64
C ASN A 478 -38.01 13.52 -13.32
N ALA A 479 -38.16 14.84 -13.24
CA ALA A 479 -39.05 15.51 -12.29
C ALA A 479 -39.57 16.80 -12.95
N PRO A 480 -40.89 17.13 -12.88
CA PRO A 480 -41.43 18.32 -13.53
C PRO A 480 -41.00 19.59 -12.78
N THR A 481 -40.59 20.59 -13.54
CA THR A 481 -40.21 21.93 -13.08
C THR A 481 -41.43 22.75 -12.67
N ILE A 482 -41.45 23.31 -11.45
CA ILE A 482 -42.33 24.43 -11.01
C ILE A 482 -41.46 25.36 -10.13
N PRO A 483 -41.65 26.71 -10.20
CA PRO A 483 -40.56 27.67 -10.17
C PRO A 483 -40.18 28.20 -8.78
N GLU A 484 -39.06 28.93 -8.82
CA GLU A 484 -38.31 29.58 -7.73
C GLU A 484 -39.19 30.44 -6.81
N GLY A 485 -38.97 30.26 -5.51
CA GLY A 485 -39.37 31.17 -4.45
C GLY A 485 -38.21 31.33 -3.48
N ASP A 486 -37.80 32.57 -3.30
CA ASP A 486 -36.63 33.02 -2.54
C ASP A 486 -36.62 32.52 -1.09
N ASN A 487 -35.46 32.05 -0.64
CA ASN A 487 -35.06 32.21 0.75
C ASN A 487 -33.53 32.25 0.85
N GLU A 488 -33.03 33.48 0.96
CA GLU A 488 -31.67 33.82 1.35
C GLU A 488 -31.38 33.28 2.75
N GLY A 489 -30.56 32.23 2.84
CA GLY A 489 -30.11 31.73 4.13
C GLY A 489 -28.96 30.71 4.09
N SER A 490 -28.35 30.48 2.93
CA SER A 490 -27.31 29.43 2.79
C SER A 490 -26.04 29.89 2.05
N SER A 491 -25.87 31.18 1.77
CA SER A 491 -24.75 31.67 0.93
C SER A 491 -23.51 32.13 1.71
N GLN A 492 -23.53 32.17 3.05
CA GLN A 492 -22.35 32.54 3.85
C GLN A 492 -21.51 31.33 4.32
N LEU A 493 -22.10 30.16 4.59
CA LEU A 493 -21.35 28.95 4.97
C LEU A 493 -20.64 28.27 3.78
N ALA A 494 -21.15 28.44 2.55
CA ALA A 494 -20.53 27.91 1.35
C ALA A 494 -19.31 28.73 0.85
N ARG A 495 -19.17 29.99 1.29
CA ARG A 495 -18.00 30.84 0.95
C ARG A 495 -16.85 30.70 1.94
N VAL A 496 -17.10 30.29 3.19
CA VAL A 496 -16.03 30.07 4.19
C VAL A 496 -15.28 28.75 3.96
N LEU A 497 -15.91 27.74 3.33
CA LEU A 497 -15.28 26.43 3.08
C LEU A 497 -14.48 26.33 1.77
N GLN A 498 -14.44 27.37 0.94
CA GLN A 498 -13.62 27.41 -0.29
C GLN A 498 -12.24 28.05 -0.11
N THR A 499 -11.84 28.43 1.11
CA THR A 499 -10.54 29.07 1.38
C THR A 499 -9.69 28.34 2.41
N ILE A 500 -9.77 27.01 2.46
CA ILE A 500 -8.74 26.18 3.11
C ILE A 500 -8.06 25.34 2.02
N GLN A 501 -7.19 25.99 1.26
CA GLN A 501 -6.10 25.28 0.59
C GLN A 501 -5.14 24.81 1.69
N PHE A 502 -5.04 23.51 1.88
CA PHE A 502 -3.97 22.92 2.69
C PHE A 502 -2.64 23.17 1.98
N ASN A 503 -1.84 24.09 2.54
CA ASN A 503 -0.44 24.24 2.21
C ASN A 503 0.33 23.04 2.75
N GLU A 504 0.74 22.13 1.85
CA GLU A 504 1.95 21.33 2.02
C GLU A 504 3.14 22.24 1.67
N GLN A 505 3.70 22.91 2.67
CA GLN A 505 5.08 23.43 2.74
C GLN A 505 5.11 24.45 3.88
N ASP A 506 5.60 24.02 5.04
CA ASP A 506 6.51 24.87 5.83
C ASP A 506 7.16 24.05 6.96
N SER A 507 8.42 23.73 6.71
CA SER A 507 9.50 23.81 7.71
C SER A 507 10.79 24.08 6.95
N GLN A 508 10.86 25.31 6.43
CA GLN A 508 12.03 26.13 6.07
C GLN A 508 11.44 27.27 5.23
N SER A 509 11.11 28.43 5.79
CA SER A 509 12.13 29.47 5.99
C SER A 509 11.61 30.64 6.84
N VAL A 510 12.41 31.06 7.82
CA VAL A 510 12.36 32.43 8.35
C VAL A 510 13.18 33.30 7.40
N LEU A 511 12.52 34.20 6.67
CA LEU A 511 12.83 35.64 6.60
C LEU A 511 11.96 36.34 5.53
N LYS A 512 11.44 37.48 5.97
CA LYS A 512 10.66 38.51 5.27
C LYS A 512 11.45 39.05 4.05
N ASP A 513 10.87 39.61 2.99
CA ASP A 513 10.07 40.83 3.02
C ASP A 513 9.26 41.10 1.75
N LYS A 514 8.32 42.03 1.96
CA LYS A 514 7.21 42.56 1.16
C LYS A 514 7.61 43.16 -0.21
N ASN A 515 6.74 43.03 -1.23
CA ASN A 515 5.87 44.14 -1.68
C ASN A 515 5.07 43.83 -2.98
N ILE A 516 3.74 44.02 -2.86
CA ILE A 516 2.85 44.79 -3.76
C ILE A 516 2.48 44.20 -5.14
N ASN A 517 1.24 43.66 -5.17
CA ASN A 517 0.27 43.50 -6.28
C ASN A 517 -0.13 44.90 -6.86
N PRO A 518 -0.93 45.12 -7.95
CA PRO A 518 -1.84 44.18 -8.63
C PRO A 518 -2.17 44.36 -10.15
N LYS A 519 -2.86 43.33 -10.69
CA LYS A 519 -3.96 43.36 -11.69
C LYS A 519 -3.76 43.95 -13.11
N ARG A 520 -4.16 43.16 -14.12
CA ARG A 520 -5.13 43.47 -15.22
C ARG A 520 -5.39 42.19 -16.04
N LYS A 521 -6.58 41.57 -15.92
CA LYS A 521 -7.83 41.71 -16.71
C LYS A 521 -7.72 41.24 -18.17
N CYS A 522 -8.55 40.24 -18.49
CA CYS A 522 -8.84 39.68 -19.81
C CYS A 522 -9.29 40.74 -20.82
N ILE A 523 -8.99 40.48 -22.09
CA ILE A 523 -9.73 40.99 -23.25
C ILE A 523 -10.05 39.78 -24.14
N GLU A 524 -11.28 39.77 -24.61
CA GLU A 524 -11.94 38.72 -25.39
C GLU A 524 -12.13 39.19 -26.85
N LEU A 525 -12.11 38.19 -27.77
CA LEU A 525 -12.72 38.12 -29.12
C LEU A 525 -11.98 38.77 -30.31
N PRO A 526 -12.21 38.32 -31.58
CA PRO A 526 -13.25 37.39 -32.07
C PRO A 526 -12.79 36.24 -33.00
N GLU A 527 -13.76 35.36 -33.27
CA GLU A 527 -13.78 34.21 -34.18
C GLU A 527 -13.59 34.59 -35.66
N ASN A 528 -12.96 33.68 -36.44
CA ASN A 528 -13.30 33.41 -37.83
C ASN A 528 -12.92 31.97 -38.18
N GLN A 529 -13.85 31.27 -38.84
CA GLN A 529 -13.80 29.87 -39.25
C GLN A 529 -13.01 29.71 -40.56
N GLU A 530 -12.24 28.61 -40.70
CA GLU A 530 -12.27 27.73 -41.89
C GLU A 530 -11.48 26.43 -41.64
N ASN A 531 -12.00 25.34 -42.22
CA ASN A 531 -11.63 23.93 -42.02
C ASN A 531 -10.25 23.54 -42.57
N VAL A 532 -9.43 22.79 -41.81
CA VAL A 532 -8.53 21.73 -42.33
C VAL A 532 -8.35 20.61 -41.28
N GLU A 533 -8.40 19.37 -41.76
CA GLU A 533 -8.28 18.06 -41.10
C GLU A 533 -7.39 17.96 -39.84
N SER A 534 -7.93 17.32 -38.79
CA SER A 534 -7.19 17.05 -37.55
C SER A 534 -6.38 15.74 -37.64
N GLN A 535 -5.05 15.90 -37.75
CA GLN A 535 -4.09 14.84 -37.46
C GLN A 535 -4.08 14.48 -35.96
N PRO A 536 -3.76 13.23 -35.59
CA PRO A 536 -3.69 12.79 -34.20
C PRO A 536 -2.56 13.53 -33.43
N PRO A 537 -2.71 13.77 -32.12
CA PRO A 537 -1.77 14.59 -31.36
C PRO A 537 -0.38 13.93 -31.26
N LEU A 538 0.62 14.62 -31.81
CA LEU A 538 2.03 14.28 -31.76
C LEU A 538 2.52 14.09 -30.31
N LYS A 539 3.15 12.94 -30.08
CA LYS A 539 3.89 12.60 -28.86
C LYS A 539 4.87 13.72 -28.52
N ARG A 540 4.86 14.21 -27.27
CA ARG A 540 5.89 15.14 -26.77
C ARG A 540 7.27 14.49 -26.85
N GLN A 541 8.06 14.87 -27.86
CA GLN A 541 9.49 14.57 -27.92
C GLN A 541 10.21 15.32 -26.80
N ARG A 542 11.06 14.62 -26.04
CA ARG A 542 11.90 15.21 -25.00
C ARG A 542 13.07 15.90 -25.70
N VAL A 543 13.06 17.23 -25.73
CA VAL A 543 14.16 18.02 -26.31
C VAL A 543 15.36 17.95 -25.34
N VAL A 544 16.45 17.35 -25.79
CA VAL A 544 17.73 17.25 -25.05
C VAL A 544 18.60 18.43 -25.45
N THR A 545 19.23 19.09 -24.47
CA THR A 545 20.17 20.20 -24.72
C THR A 545 21.45 19.67 -25.37
N THR A 546 21.82 20.19 -26.54
CA THR A 546 23.02 19.77 -27.30
C THR A 546 24.31 20.31 -26.67
N GLU A 547 25.47 19.73 -26.99
CA GLU A 547 26.76 20.20 -26.44
C GLU A 547 27.09 21.65 -26.83
N GLU A 548 26.71 22.08 -28.03
CA GLU A 548 26.84 23.48 -28.48
C GLU A 548 25.98 24.43 -27.63
N GLU A 549 24.74 24.04 -27.32
CA GLU A 549 23.86 24.81 -26.44
C GLU A 549 24.41 24.87 -25.00
N LYS A 550 25.03 23.79 -24.51
CA LYS A 550 25.67 23.77 -23.18
C LYS A 550 26.83 24.75 -23.09
N GLU A 551 27.66 24.85 -24.12
CA GLU A 551 28.81 25.75 -24.13
C GLU A 551 28.36 27.22 -24.14
N ILE A 552 27.28 27.54 -24.87
CA ILE A 552 26.64 28.87 -24.86
C ILE A 552 26.08 29.20 -23.46
N LEU A 553 25.47 28.23 -22.77
CA LEU A 553 24.84 28.42 -21.46
C LEU A 553 25.85 28.43 -20.29
N LYS A 554 27.08 27.97 -20.49
CA LYS A 554 28.14 27.88 -19.49
C LYS A 554 28.49 29.23 -18.86
N CYS A 555 28.42 30.31 -19.65
CA CYS A 555 28.68 31.67 -19.17
C CYS A 555 27.69 32.12 -18.08
N LEU A 556 26.46 31.60 -18.08
CA LEU A 556 25.45 31.91 -17.06
C LEU A 556 25.66 31.09 -15.78
N LEU A 557 26.17 29.85 -15.90
CA LEU A 557 26.37 28.96 -14.76
C LEU A 557 27.50 29.40 -13.82
N GLN A 558 28.39 30.29 -14.27
CA GLN A 558 29.45 30.88 -13.45
C GLN A 558 28.94 31.94 -12.46
N LYS A 559 27.69 32.40 -12.59
CA LYS A 559 27.12 33.46 -11.75
C LYS A 559 26.53 32.94 -10.44
N LYS A 560 26.81 33.64 -9.33
CA LYS A 560 26.30 33.33 -7.97
C LYS A 560 24.82 33.69 -7.78
N ILE A 561 24.29 34.61 -8.57
CA ILE A 561 22.91 35.10 -8.49
C ILE A 561 22.21 34.83 -9.83
N MET A 562 20.88 34.66 -9.79
CA MET A 562 20.06 34.43 -10.98
C MET A 562 20.36 35.53 -12.02
N PRO A 563 20.68 35.15 -13.28
CA PRO A 563 20.94 36.11 -14.33
C PRO A 563 19.75 37.07 -14.53
N SER A 564 20.05 38.35 -14.76
CA SER A 564 19.01 39.35 -15.01
C SER A 564 18.32 39.09 -16.36
N GLU A 565 17.13 39.66 -16.55
CA GLU A 565 16.36 39.43 -17.78
C GLU A 565 17.09 39.93 -19.04
N ASN A 566 17.88 41.00 -18.90
CA ASN A 566 18.74 41.53 -19.97
C ASN A 566 19.84 40.53 -20.35
N GLU A 567 20.50 39.93 -19.36
CA GLU A 567 21.56 38.93 -19.58
C GLU A 567 21.00 37.62 -20.19
N ILE A 568 19.79 37.24 -19.80
CA ILE A 568 19.11 36.09 -20.39
C ILE A 568 18.77 36.36 -21.84
N ASN A 569 18.29 37.58 -22.15
CA ASN A 569 17.96 37.96 -23.52
C ASN A 569 19.20 37.99 -24.43
N GLU A 570 20.36 38.46 -23.94
CA GLU A 570 21.62 38.40 -24.67
C GLU A 570 22.01 36.96 -25.05
N VAL A 571 21.88 36.01 -24.12
CA VAL A 571 22.17 34.59 -24.40
C VAL A 571 21.11 33.96 -25.30
N LEU A 572 19.85 34.41 -25.19
CA LEU A 572 18.75 33.93 -26.02
C LEU A 572 18.96 34.26 -27.51
N THR A 573 19.62 35.39 -27.83
CA THR A 573 19.98 35.73 -29.22
C THR A 573 20.97 34.76 -29.86
N LYS A 574 21.69 33.98 -29.06
CA LYS A 574 22.69 33.01 -29.51
C LYS A 574 22.16 31.57 -29.51
N LEU A 575 20.94 31.34 -29.02
CA LEU A 575 20.32 30.01 -28.92
C LEU A 575 19.21 29.83 -29.97
N PRO A 576 18.90 28.57 -30.37
CA PRO A 576 17.79 28.30 -31.27
C PRO A 576 16.45 28.78 -30.71
N GLN A 577 15.48 29.12 -31.59
CA GLN A 577 14.13 29.59 -31.24
C GLN A 577 13.33 28.65 -30.29
N SER A 578 13.81 27.41 -30.10
CA SER A 578 13.23 26.47 -29.12
C SER A 578 13.51 26.83 -27.65
N TRP A 579 14.38 27.81 -27.40
CA TRP A 579 14.71 28.32 -26.07
C TRP A 579 13.88 29.55 -25.70
N ASN A 580 13.31 29.53 -24.49
CA ASN A 580 12.64 30.68 -23.90
C ASN A 580 13.26 31.01 -22.54
N ILE A 581 12.97 32.21 -22.03
CA ILE A 581 13.50 32.74 -20.77
C ILE A 581 13.27 31.74 -19.62
N GLN A 582 12.09 31.10 -19.55
CA GLN A 582 11.78 30.12 -18.51
C GLN A 582 12.64 28.85 -18.60
N ARG A 583 12.96 28.40 -19.81
CA ARG A 583 13.81 27.23 -20.05
C ARG A 583 15.25 27.51 -19.65
N ILE A 584 15.77 28.72 -19.92
CA ILE A 584 17.11 29.15 -19.47
C ILE A 584 17.16 29.26 -17.93
N LYS A 585 16.17 29.90 -17.31
CA LYS A 585 16.05 29.99 -15.84
C LYS A 585 16.01 28.59 -15.18
N ARG A 586 15.26 27.65 -15.78
CA ARG A 586 15.18 26.26 -15.31
C ARG A 586 16.50 25.50 -15.52
N TYR A 587 17.18 25.71 -16.65
CA TYR A 587 18.48 25.11 -16.92
C TYR A 587 19.56 25.62 -15.95
N TRP A 588 19.59 26.92 -15.67
CA TRP A 588 20.52 27.52 -14.70
C TRP A 588 20.30 26.98 -13.28
N SER A 589 19.04 26.94 -12.82
CA SER A 589 18.69 26.41 -11.49
C SER A 589 19.12 24.95 -11.29
N ASN A 590 19.01 24.13 -12.35
CA ASN A 590 19.32 22.70 -12.29
C ASN A 590 20.81 22.38 -12.39
N ASN A 591 21.63 23.27 -12.95
CA ASN A 591 23.04 22.97 -13.27
C ASN A 591 24.06 23.91 -12.61
N ARG A 592 23.62 24.86 -11.77
CA ARG A 592 24.53 25.69 -10.99
C ARG A 592 25.25 24.85 -9.94
N CYS A 593 26.59 24.88 -9.90
CA CYS A 593 27.35 24.30 -8.81
C CYS A 593 26.92 24.95 -7.48
N LYS A 594 26.42 24.13 -6.55
CA LYS A 594 26.33 24.50 -5.14
C LYS A 594 27.64 24.04 -4.50
N GLU A 595 28.55 24.96 -4.22
CA GLU A 595 29.60 24.70 -3.23
C GLU A 595 28.99 24.81 -1.83
N ASN A 596 29.47 23.93 -0.95
CA ASN A 596 28.92 23.56 0.37
C ASN A 596 28.49 24.72 1.26
#